data_AF-A0A1Z4MWR7-F1
#
_entry.id   AF-A0A1Z4MWR7-F1
#
_cell.length_a   1.000
_cell.length_b   1.000
_cell.length_c   1.000
_cell.angle_alpha   90.00
_cell.angle_beta   90.00
_cell.angle_gamma   90.00
#
_symmetry.space_group_name_H-M   'P 1'
#
loop_
_entity.id
_entity.type
_entity.pdbx_description
1 polymer ?
#
loop_
_entity_poly.entity_id
_entity_poly.type
_entity_poly.pdbx_seq_one_letter_code
_entity_poly.pdbx_strand_id
1 'polypeptide(L)'
;MTIIEFLISINGVGQIWAGDGQFLGVLSTAQYDSNSIANSFGIYGGQFGMYSIFNSFGIYGGQFGMYSPYNPHCLNPPIIIYQGQPVLMVTRNTYAQTNGLPVIDPDFLANVYTQVGHSSNVNSMFHSGWN
;
A
#
# COMPACT_ATOMS: atom_id res chain seq x y z
N MET A 1 20.13 0.97 1.50
CA MET A 1 18.84 0.43 1.05
C MET A 1 17.90 1.58 0.79
N THR A 2 17.37 1.68 -0.42
CA THR A 2 16.37 2.70 -0.79
C THR A 2 14.98 2.29 -0.30
N ILE A 3 14.02 3.24 -0.29
CA ILE A 3 12.63 2.93 0.05
C ILE A 3 12.01 1.88 -0.90
N ILE A 4 12.37 1.91 -2.18
CA ILE A 4 11.89 0.96 -3.18
C ILE A 4 12.43 -0.44 -2.88
N GLU A 5 13.74 -0.57 -2.66
CA GLU A 5 14.37 -1.84 -2.28
C GLU A 5 13.74 -2.43 -1.02
N PHE A 6 13.45 -1.57 -0.04
CA PHE A 6 12.77 -1.98 1.18
C PHE A 6 11.36 -2.51 0.91
N LEU A 7 10.53 -1.78 0.16
CA LEU A 7 9.17 -2.22 -0.18
C LEU A 7 9.16 -3.55 -0.94
N ILE A 8 10.10 -3.73 -1.88
CA ILE A 8 10.28 -4.99 -2.60
C ILE A 8 10.64 -6.12 -1.62
N SER A 9 11.51 -5.85 -0.63
CA SER A 9 11.92 -6.86 0.36
C SER A 9 10.79 -7.35 1.27
N ILE A 10 9.73 -6.56 1.44
CA ILE A 10 8.56 -6.89 2.28
C ILE A 10 7.33 -7.32 1.47
N ASN A 11 7.47 -7.56 0.16
CA ASN A 11 6.39 -8.02 -0.70
C ASN A 11 5.80 -9.36 -0.18
N GLY A 12 4.48 -9.42 -0.04
CA GLY A 12 3.72 -10.55 0.48
C GLY A 12 3.68 -10.69 2.00
N VAL A 13 4.44 -9.87 2.74
CA VAL A 13 4.58 -9.99 4.21
C VAL A 13 4.38 -8.68 4.97
N GLY A 14 4.59 -7.53 4.34
CA GLY A 14 4.25 -6.22 4.89
C GLY A 14 2.73 -6.02 4.92
N GLN A 15 2.24 -5.30 5.93
CA GLN A 15 0.81 -5.08 6.13
C GLN A 15 0.50 -3.61 6.36
N ILE A 16 -0.63 -3.12 5.86
CA ILE A 16 -1.13 -1.77 6.14
C ILE A 16 -2.20 -1.85 7.22
N TRP A 17 -2.11 -0.97 8.22
CA TRP A 17 -3.05 -0.88 9.33
C TRP A 17 -3.49 0.57 9.53
N ALA A 18 -4.80 0.80 9.69
CA ALA A 18 -5.38 2.11 9.97
C ALA A 18 -5.15 2.52 11.45
N GLY A 19 -5.36 3.81 11.72
CA GLY A 19 -5.22 4.38 13.06
C GLY A 19 -6.20 3.82 14.12
N ASP A 20 -7.29 3.18 13.70
CA ASP A 20 -8.22 2.44 14.57
C ASP A 20 -7.89 0.96 14.75
N GLY A 21 -6.79 0.49 14.15
CA GLY A 21 -6.42 -0.92 14.16
C GLY A 21 -7.13 -1.76 13.12
N GLN A 22 -7.86 -1.17 12.16
CA GLN A 22 -8.39 -1.91 11.02
C GLN A 22 -7.24 -2.36 10.10
N PHE A 23 -7.21 -3.64 9.75
CA PHE A 23 -6.34 -4.18 8.71
C PHE A 23 -6.78 -3.67 7.33
N LEU A 24 -5.84 -3.11 6.55
CA LEU A 24 -6.11 -2.50 5.24
C LEU A 24 -5.48 -3.27 4.07
N GLY A 25 -4.86 -4.42 4.32
CA GLY A 25 -4.31 -5.29 3.28
C GLY A 25 -2.84 -5.66 3.47
N VAL A 26 -2.42 -6.67 2.72
CA VAL A 26 -1.02 -7.09 2.56
C VAL A 26 -0.42 -6.32 1.39
N LEU A 27 0.78 -5.78 1.61
CA LEU A 27 1.66 -5.25 0.58
C LEU A 27 2.14 -6.39 -0.33
N SER A 28 1.37 -6.70 -1.37
CA SER A 28 1.62 -7.81 -2.28
C SER A 28 1.36 -7.41 -3.72
N THR A 29 2.19 -7.91 -4.64
CA THR A 29 1.95 -7.82 -6.09
C THR A 29 0.98 -8.88 -6.62
N ALA A 30 0.50 -9.79 -5.76
CA ALA A 30 -0.40 -10.87 -6.16
C ALA A 30 -1.82 -10.34 -6.42
N GLN A 31 -2.16 -10.06 -7.68
CA GLN A 31 -3.44 -9.45 -8.09
C GLN A 31 -4.70 -10.28 -7.81
N TYR A 32 -4.56 -11.58 -7.51
CA TYR A 32 -5.68 -12.49 -7.23
C TYR A 32 -5.77 -12.92 -5.76
N ASP A 33 -4.80 -12.53 -4.93
CA ASP A 33 -4.86 -12.80 -3.51
C ASP A 33 -5.91 -11.89 -2.86
N SER A 34 -6.76 -12.45 -1.99
CA SER A 34 -7.88 -11.73 -1.40
C SER A 34 -7.46 -10.64 -0.41
N ASN A 35 -6.26 -10.73 0.16
CA ASN A 35 -5.70 -9.78 1.10
C ASN A 35 -4.75 -8.76 0.44
N SER A 36 -4.36 -8.98 -0.80
CA SER A 36 -3.42 -8.14 -1.53
C SER A 36 -3.99 -6.76 -1.88
N ILE A 37 -3.21 -5.71 -1.64
CA ILE A 37 -3.53 -4.36 -2.10
C ILE A 37 -3.46 -4.20 -3.63
N ALA A 38 -2.81 -5.13 -4.35
CA ALA A 38 -2.79 -5.14 -5.80
C ALA A 38 -4.02 -5.83 -6.42
N ASN A 39 -4.89 -6.45 -5.61
CA ASN A 39 -6.14 -7.02 -6.09
C ASN A 39 -7.19 -5.90 -6.27
N SER A 40 -7.32 -5.40 -7.49
CA SER A 40 -8.22 -4.31 -7.88
C SER A 40 -9.71 -4.65 -7.78
N PHE A 41 -10.05 -5.92 -7.58
CA PHE A 41 -11.42 -6.39 -7.34
C PHE A 41 -11.64 -6.79 -5.87
N GLY A 42 -10.59 -6.80 -5.05
CA GLY A 42 -10.61 -7.21 -3.66
C GLY A 42 -11.06 -6.10 -2.71
N ILE A 43 -11.37 -6.48 -1.47
CA ILE A 43 -11.86 -5.55 -0.44
C ILE A 43 -10.77 -4.58 0.07
N TYR A 44 -9.48 -4.90 -0.14
CA TYR A 44 -8.32 -4.14 0.32
C TYR A 44 -7.57 -3.40 -0.79
N GLY A 45 -7.65 -3.87 -2.05
CA GLY A 45 -7.00 -3.23 -3.20
C GLY A 45 -7.97 -2.56 -4.18
N GLY A 46 -9.27 -2.89 -4.11
CA GLY A 46 -10.24 -2.39 -5.07
C GLY A 46 -10.70 -0.96 -4.82
N GLN A 47 -11.02 -0.23 -5.89
CA GLN A 47 -11.54 1.14 -5.84
C GLN A 47 -12.89 1.28 -5.13
N PHE A 48 -13.61 0.18 -4.94
CA PHE A 48 -14.86 0.11 -4.17
C PHE A 48 -14.74 -0.81 -2.95
N GLY A 49 -13.52 -1.26 -2.63
CA GLY A 49 -13.27 -2.14 -1.49
C GLY A 49 -13.59 -1.44 -0.17
N MET A 50 -14.28 -2.15 0.73
CA MET A 50 -14.71 -1.59 2.02
C MET A 50 -13.54 -1.13 2.90
N TYR A 51 -12.38 -1.81 2.81
CA TYR A 51 -11.18 -1.56 3.60
C TYR A 51 -10.00 -1.06 2.75
N SER A 52 -10.27 -0.73 1.49
CA SER A 52 -9.24 -0.32 0.55
C SER A 52 -8.85 1.14 0.79
N ILE A 53 -7.53 1.38 0.89
CA ILE A 53 -7.02 2.75 0.89
C ILE A 53 -7.21 3.45 -0.47
N PHE A 54 -7.55 2.70 -1.53
CA PHE A 54 -7.82 3.24 -2.86
C PHE A 54 -9.32 3.51 -3.10
N ASN A 55 -10.18 3.24 -2.12
CA ASN A 55 -11.59 3.60 -2.20
C ASN A 55 -11.81 5.06 -1.82
N SER A 56 -11.97 5.92 -2.83
CA SER A 56 -12.14 7.36 -2.67
C SER A 56 -13.44 7.79 -1.96
N PHE A 57 -14.39 6.87 -1.78
CA PHE A 57 -15.63 7.09 -1.05
C PHE A 57 -15.57 6.55 0.40
N GLY A 58 -14.54 5.79 0.74
CA GLY A 58 -14.41 5.10 2.03
C GLY A 58 -13.68 5.93 3.10
N ILE A 59 -13.85 5.52 4.36
CA ILE A 59 -13.18 6.16 5.50
C ILE A 59 -11.65 5.95 5.52
N TYR A 60 -11.16 4.97 4.76
CA TYR A 60 -9.74 4.58 4.67
C TYR A 60 -9.04 5.06 3.39
N GLY A 61 -9.78 5.56 2.39
CA GLY A 61 -9.21 6.00 1.10
C GLY A 61 -9.73 7.33 0.58
N GLY A 62 -10.87 7.82 1.08
CA GLY A 62 -11.45 9.08 0.66
C GLY A 62 -10.71 10.30 1.20
N GLN A 63 -10.77 11.41 0.47
CA GLN A 63 -10.13 12.68 0.87
C GLN A 63 -10.65 13.27 2.19
N PHE A 64 -11.83 12.83 2.64
CA PHE A 64 -12.42 13.22 3.93
C PHE A 64 -12.46 12.06 4.94
N GLY A 65 -11.88 10.90 4.58
CA GLY A 65 -11.86 9.73 5.44
C GLY A 65 -11.03 9.98 6.70
N MET A 66 -11.55 9.60 7.87
CA MET A 66 -10.89 9.86 9.15
C MET A 66 -9.54 9.17 9.29
N TYR A 67 -9.37 8.02 8.62
CA TYR A 67 -8.16 7.20 8.63
C TYR A 67 -7.53 7.10 7.25
N SER A 68 -7.88 8.00 6.34
CA SER A 68 -7.42 7.97 4.97
C SER A 68 -6.04 8.59 4.82
N PRO A 69 -5.10 7.93 4.11
CA PRO A 69 -3.81 8.53 3.80
C PRO A 69 -3.95 9.71 2.83
N TYR A 70 -5.09 9.83 2.12
CA TYR A 70 -5.39 10.93 1.20
C TYR A 70 -6.02 12.14 1.88
N ASN A 71 -6.46 12.02 3.14
CA ASN A 71 -7.01 13.15 3.88
C ASN A 71 -5.86 14.04 4.41
N PRO A 72 -5.74 15.31 3.95
CA PRO A 72 -4.66 16.22 4.36
C PRO A 72 -4.72 16.62 5.84
N HIS A 73 -5.82 16.29 6.53
CA HIS A 73 -6.03 16.55 7.95
C HIS A 73 -6.15 15.25 8.77
N CYS A 74 -5.77 14.10 8.23
CA CYS A 74 -5.78 12.83 8.97
C CYS A 74 -4.82 12.89 10.16
N LEU A 75 -5.36 12.72 11.37
CA LEU A 75 -4.57 12.75 12.61
C LEU A 75 -3.89 11.42 12.90
N ASN A 76 -4.53 10.31 12.50
CA ASN A 76 -4.05 8.95 12.72
C ASN A 76 -3.93 8.22 11.38
N PRO A 77 -2.93 8.60 10.55
CA PRO A 77 -2.75 7.99 9.24
C PRO A 77 -2.37 6.51 9.33
N PRO A 78 -2.64 5.73 8.27
CA PRO A 78 -2.23 4.33 8.23
C PRO A 78 -0.72 4.14 8.36
N ILE A 79 -0.32 3.02 8.95
CA ILE A 79 1.07 2.60 9.10
C ILE A 79 1.31 1.27 8.39
N ILE A 80 2.52 1.10 7.86
CA ILE A 80 3.00 -0.19 7.40
C ILE A 80 3.70 -0.88 8.56
N ILE A 81 3.32 -2.13 8.80
CA ILE A 81 3.93 -3.01 9.79
C ILE A 81 4.68 -4.12 9.07
N TYR A 82 5.91 -4.37 9.51
CA TYR A 82 6.72 -5.51 9.08
C TYR A 82 7.35 -6.16 10.31
N GLN A 83 7.23 -7.49 10.42
CA GLN A 83 7.70 -8.26 11.60
C GLN A 83 7.18 -7.71 12.94
N GLY A 84 5.93 -7.21 12.95
CA GLY A 84 5.30 -6.64 14.14
C GLY A 84 5.79 -5.25 14.54
N GLN A 85 6.66 -4.61 13.74
CA GLN A 85 7.15 -3.26 13.99
C GLN A 85 6.60 -2.27 12.95
N PRO A 86 6.21 -1.05 13.37
CA PRO A 86 5.91 0.04 12.44
C PRO A 86 7.19 0.44 11.67
N VAL A 87 7.10 0.49 10.35
CA VAL A 87 8.26 0.79 9.49
C VAL A 87 8.06 2.02 8.62
N LEU A 88 6.82 2.34 8.24
CA LEU A 88 6.48 3.50 7.42
C LEU A 88 5.12 4.07 7.83
N MET A 89 4.95 5.36 7.65
CA MET A 89 3.65 6.04 7.73
C MET A 89 3.17 6.38 6.33
N VAL A 90 1.93 6.02 5.99
CA VAL A 90 1.32 6.28 4.68
C VAL A 90 0.43 7.51 4.81
N THR A 91 0.84 8.65 4.25
CA THR A 91 0.04 9.88 4.38
C THR A 91 0.43 10.97 3.39
N ARG A 92 -0.56 11.80 3.01
CA ARG A 92 -0.40 13.10 2.36
C ARG A 92 -0.49 14.29 3.32
N ASN A 93 -0.84 14.05 4.58
CA ASN A 93 -0.83 15.11 5.58
C ASN A 93 0.62 15.50 5.91
N THR A 94 1.05 16.66 5.40
CA THR A 94 2.40 17.20 5.60
C THR A 94 2.69 17.65 7.03
N TYR A 95 1.66 17.69 7.90
CA TYR A 95 1.76 18.04 9.31
C TYR A 95 1.58 16.84 10.24
N ALA A 96 1.49 15.61 9.70
CA ALA A 96 1.33 14.41 10.50
C ALA A 96 2.51 14.23 11.47
N GLN A 97 2.20 13.84 12.71
CA GLN A 97 3.21 13.49 13.70
C GLN A 97 3.71 12.06 13.42
N THR A 98 4.90 11.95 12.82
CA THR A 98 5.42 10.67 12.34
C THR A 98 6.11 9.84 13.41
N ASN A 99 6.46 10.45 14.56
CA ASN A 99 7.27 9.83 15.61
C ASN A 99 8.57 9.20 15.10
N GLY A 100 9.17 9.80 14.07
CA GLY A 100 10.42 9.32 13.46
C GLY A 100 10.23 8.27 12.36
N LEU A 101 9.00 7.85 12.06
CA LEU A 101 8.73 6.97 10.92
C LEU A 101 8.95 7.73 9.60
N PRO A 102 9.60 7.11 8.60
CA PRO A 102 9.61 7.64 7.24
C PRO A 102 8.19 7.67 6.66
N VAL A 103 7.89 8.71 5.89
CA VAL A 103 6.60 8.90 5.23
C VAL A 103 6.67 8.41 3.79
N ILE A 104 5.58 7.78 3.35
CA ILE A 104 5.37 7.39 1.97
C ILE A 104 4.03 7.93 1.44
N ASP A 105 4.06 8.46 0.23
CA ASP A 105 2.83 8.87 -0.48
C ASP A 105 2.03 7.61 -0.89
N PRO A 106 0.70 7.57 -0.66
CA PRO A 106 -0.12 6.42 -0.98
C PRO A 106 -0.14 6.05 -2.47
N ASP A 107 -0.03 7.01 -3.40
CA ASP A 107 0.04 6.69 -4.84
C ASP A 107 1.40 6.12 -5.22
N PHE A 108 2.48 6.61 -4.61
CA PHE A 108 3.80 6.01 -4.80
C PHE A 108 3.83 4.56 -4.31
N LEU A 109 3.27 4.28 -3.12
CA LEU A 109 3.11 2.92 -2.60
C LEU A 109 2.29 2.05 -3.57
N ALA A 110 1.15 2.56 -4.04
CA ALA A 110 0.31 1.85 -5.01
C ALA A 110 1.08 1.49 -6.28
N ASN A 111 1.82 2.44 -6.84
CA ASN A 111 2.61 2.23 -8.06
C ASN A 111 3.66 1.12 -7.89
N VAL A 112 4.32 1.04 -6.73
CA VAL A 112 5.28 -0.05 -6.45
C VAL A 112 4.58 -1.42 -6.54
N TYR A 113 3.41 -1.61 -5.94
CA TYR A 113 2.77 -2.93 -5.89
C TYR A 113 1.87 -3.26 -7.09
N THR A 114 1.44 -2.25 -7.86
CA THR A 114 0.66 -2.45 -9.09
C THR A 114 1.53 -2.54 -10.35
N GLN A 115 2.66 -1.81 -10.42
CA GLN A 115 3.53 -1.82 -11.61
C GLN A 115 4.62 -2.90 -11.57
N VAL A 116 5.15 -3.24 -10.38
CA VAL A 116 6.20 -4.29 -10.28
C VAL A 116 5.65 -5.69 -10.63
N GLY A 117 4.33 -5.90 -10.52
CA GLY A 117 3.66 -7.10 -11.04
C GLY A 117 3.64 -7.22 -12.57
N HIS A 118 3.86 -6.10 -13.29
CA HIS A 118 3.97 -6.10 -14.75
C HIS A 118 5.42 -6.35 -15.21
N SER A 119 6.43 -5.86 -14.50
CA SER A 119 7.84 -5.95 -14.93
C SER A 119 8.47 -7.34 -14.77
N SER A 120 7.97 -8.18 -13.86
CA SER A 120 8.40 -9.58 -13.73
C SER A 120 7.94 -10.45 -14.90
N ASN A 121 6.92 -10.03 -15.66
CA ASN A 121 6.53 -10.64 -16.93
C ASN A 121 7.28 -10.07 -18.16
N VAL A 122 7.90 -8.90 -18.04
CA VAL A 122 8.67 -8.32 -19.14
C VAL A 122 10.03 -9.03 -19.26
N ASN A 123 10.70 -9.31 -18.14
CA ASN A 123 11.97 -10.05 -18.16
C ASN A 123 11.85 -11.54 -18.53
N SER A 124 10.67 -12.17 -18.33
CA SER A 124 10.41 -13.55 -18.76
C SER A 124 9.98 -13.65 -20.23
N MET A 125 9.43 -12.58 -20.81
CA MET A 125 9.11 -12.50 -22.25
C MET A 125 10.33 -12.19 -23.13
N PHE A 126 11.39 -11.61 -22.58
CA PHE A 126 12.63 -11.32 -23.34
C PHE A 126 13.72 -12.41 -23.25
N HIS A 127 13.54 -13.44 -22.43
CA HIS A 127 14.49 -14.57 -22.31
C HIS A 127 13.99 -15.89 -22.94
N SER A 128 12.80 -15.93 -23.54
CA SER A 128 12.27 -17.13 -24.21
C SER A 128 12.25 -17.03 -25.75
N GLY A 129 13.02 -16.12 -26.33
CA GLY A 129 13.28 -16.07 -27.76
C GLY A 129 14.76 -16.34 -28.01
N TRP A 130 15.05 -17.44 -28.72
CA TRP A 130 16.37 -17.97 -29.11
C TRP A 130 17.05 -18.93 -28.09
N ASN A 131 16.59 -20.18 -28.11
CA ASN A 131 17.43 -21.35 -28.37
C ASN A 131 16.58 -22.44 -29.02
#